data_AF-A0A7Z9UY69-F1
#
_entry.id   AF-A0A7Z9UY69-F1
#
_cell.length_a   1.000
_cell.length_b   1.000
_cell.length_c   1.000
_cell.angle_alpha   90.00
_cell.angle_beta   90.00
_cell.angle_gamma   90.00
#
_symmetry.space_group_name_H-M   'P 1'
#
loop_
_entity.id
_entity.type
_entity.pdbx_description
1 polymer ?
#
loop_
_entity_poly.entity_id
_entity_poly.type
_entity_poly.pdbx_seq_one_letter_code
_entity_poly.pdbx_strand_id
1 'polypeptide(L)'
;MRNFYRLMLGRKSIHAESCFNGGFVGTDFDVHHDLSGRLPDNWRDFNKEFIPIYLESNPDKSKITAGLACGAIWTVSKGMDQGDIVLCPDGAGQYRVGEISGVYNYANGEILPHRRPVRWLDLLIDRKAMSEKLQNSCGSIGTISNVSKYSAEIERFLQGVTVETIEDSSSFSLEKHLEDFLVRNWNSTELGKEYIIYEEDGEPSGQQYATDTGPIDILAISKDKKTLLVIELKKGKASDDVVGQILRYM
;
A
#
# COMPACT_ATOMS: atom_id res chain seq x y z
N MET A 1 -6.14 8.19 -6.14
CA MET A 1 -5.34 7.07 -5.59
C MET A 1 -4.49 7.68 -4.49
N ARG A 2 -4.56 7.15 -3.26
CA ARG A 2 -3.82 7.73 -2.11
C ARG A 2 -2.35 7.32 -2.13
N ASN A 3 -1.49 8.21 -1.65
CA ASN A 3 -0.06 7.94 -1.49
C ASN A 3 0.23 7.36 -0.10
N PHE A 4 1.38 6.72 0.01
CA PHE A 4 1.86 6.09 1.23
C PHE A 4 3.25 6.59 1.57
N TYR A 5 3.44 6.98 2.83
CA TYR A 5 4.69 7.51 3.32
C TYR A 5 5.11 6.81 4.60
N ARG A 6 6.37 6.45 4.72
CA ARG A 6 6.98 6.22 6.03
C ARG A 6 7.44 7.56 6.56
N LEU A 7 7.05 7.89 7.80
CA LEU A 7 7.40 9.15 8.46
C LEU A 7 7.98 8.88 9.85
N MET A 8 9.18 9.40 10.12
CA MET A 8 9.84 9.35 11.42
C MET A 8 9.40 10.53 12.29
N LEU A 9 8.84 10.25 13.46
CA LEU A 9 8.41 11.25 14.44
C LEU A 9 9.55 11.55 15.42
N GLY A 10 10.56 12.24 14.90
CA GLY A 10 11.82 12.50 15.61
C GLY A 10 12.84 11.36 15.47
N ARG A 11 14.07 11.63 15.91
CA ARG A 11 15.16 10.64 15.88
C ARG A 11 14.76 9.43 16.73
N LYS A 12 14.81 8.23 16.14
CA LYS A 12 14.37 6.98 16.82
C LYS A 12 12.95 7.06 17.38
N SER A 13 12.06 7.81 16.73
CA SER A 13 10.64 7.91 17.11
C SER A 13 10.38 8.51 18.50
N ILE A 14 11.28 9.35 19.02
CA ILE A 14 11.15 9.92 20.38
C ILE A 14 9.85 10.71 20.61
N HIS A 15 9.18 11.17 19.56
CA HIS A 15 7.93 11.94 19.65
C HIS A 15 6.69 11.13 19.24
N ALA A 16 6.83 9.83 18.99
CA ALA A 16 5.74 8.99 18.50
C ALA A 16 4.53 9.02 19.45
N GLU A 17 4.74 8.80 20.75
CA GLU A 17 3.66 8.81 21.74
C GLU A 17 2.89 10.14 21.77
N SER A 18 3.60 11.28 21.79
CA SER A 18 2.97 12.60 21.78
C SER A 18 2.14 12.85 20.52
N CYS A 19 2.65 12.44 19.35
CA CYS A 19 1.95 12.52 18.07
C CYS A 19 0.71 11.60 18.02
N PHE A 20 0.86 10.40 18.58
CA PHE A 20 -0.16 9.36 18.66
C PHE A 20 -1.34 9.77 19.54
N ASN A 21 -1.07 10.38 20.68
CA ASN A 21 -2.08 10.89 21.60
C ASN A 21 -2.65 12.23 21.12
N GLY A 22 -1.82 13.06 20.48
CA GLY A 22 -2.20 14.40 20.01
C GLY A 22 -2.89 14.44 18.64
N GLY A 23 -2.96 13.32 17.92
CA GLY A 23 -3.63 13.27 16.61
C GLY A 23 -2.93 14.10 15.53
N PHE A 24 -1.59 14.13 15.54
CA PHE A 24 -0.82 14.89 14.55
C PHE A 24 0.44 14.16 14.11
N VAL A 25 0.99 14.57 12.98
CA VAL A 25 2.38 14.30 12.58
C VAL A 25 3.06 15.62 12.25
N GLY A 26 4.38 15.65 12.32
CA GLY A 26 5.09 16.90 12.04
C GLY A 26 6.59 16.77 11.81
N THR A 27 7.19 17.92 11.53
CA THR A 27 8.64 18.10 11.37
C THR A 27 9.11 19.34 12.12
N ASP A 28 10.41 19.37 12.45
CA ASP A 28 11.05 20.45 13.20
C ASP A 28 12.21 21.04 12.41
N PHE A 29 13.35 20.32 12.39
CA PHE A 29 14.56 20.73 11.69
C PHE A 29 15.07 22.13 12.08
N ASP A 30 14.76 22.60 13.29
CA ASP A 30 15.14 23.90 13.83
C ASP A 30 14.67 25.09 12.96
N VAL A 31 13.56 24.90 12.22
CA VAL A 31 12.90 25.96 11.44
C VAL A 31 11.73 26.48 12.26
N HIS A 32 11.93 27.59 12.96
CA HIS A 32 10.92 28.17 13.86
C HIS A 32 10.11 29.31 13.20
N HIS A 33 9.81 29.18 11.91
CA HIS A 33 9.01 30.14 11.16
C HIS A 33 7.69 29.50 10.74
N ASP A 34 6.58 30.22 10.94
CA ASP A 34 5.31 29.83 10.33
C ASP A 34 5.43 29.84 8.80
N LEU A 35 5.11 28.70 8.17
CA LEU A 35 5.20 28.51 6.72
C LEU A 35 3.90 28.91 6.00
N SER A 36 2.89 29.38 6.73
CA SER A 36 1.62 29.83 6.17
C SER A 36 1.84 30.90 5.09
N GLY A 37 1.33 30.65 3.88
CA GLY A 37 1.56 31.53 2.72
C GLY A 37 2.94 31.39 2.05
N ARG A 38 3.82 30.52 2.55
CA ARG A 38 5.19 30.28 2.05
C ARG A 38 5.42 28.80 1.67
N LEU A 39 4.34 28.12 1.27
CA LEU A 39 4.35 26.73 0.81
C LEU A 39 4.03 26.67 -0.69
N PRO A 40 5.02 26.91 -1.58
CA PRO A 40 4.80 26.84 -3.03
C PRO A 40 4.50 25.39 -3.45
N ASP A 41 3.85 25.21 -4.60
CA ASP A 41 3.50 23.88 -5.11
C ASP A 41 4.73 23.06 -5.57
N ASN A 42 5.85 23.72 -5.85
CA ASN A 42 7.10 23.06 -6.19
C ASN A 42 8.09 23.11 -5.01
N TRP A 43 8.43 21.94 -4.48
CA TRP A 43 9.37 21.79 -3.36
C TRP A 43 10.76 22.40 -3.63
N ARG A 44 11.19 22.51 -4.89
CA ARG A 44 12.48 23.13 -5.23
C ARG A 44 12.49 24.62 -4.94
N ASP A 45 11.35 25.29 -5.12
CA ASP A 45 11.21 26.71 -4.82
C ASP A 45 11.22 26.94 -3.30
N PHE A 46 10.53 26.06 -2.55
CA PHE A 46 10.63 26.04 -1.08
C PHE A 46 12.07 25.85 -0.61
N ASN A 47 12.78 24.86 -1.16
CA ASN A 47 14.17 24.61 -0.80
C ASN A 47 15.09 25.80 -1.10
N LYS A 48 14.88 26.50 -2.22
CA LYS A 48 15.67 27.69 -2.57
C LYS A 48 15.54 28.78 -1.51
N GLU A 49 14.34 28.96 -0.95
CA GLU A 49 14.04 29.95 0.07
C GLU A 49 14.49 29.53 1.48
N PHE A 50 14.25 28.27 1.86
CA PHE A 50 14.41 27.81 3.25
C PHE A 50 15.76 27.15 3.56
N ILE A 51 16.55 26.73 2.55
CA ILE A 51 17.91 26.21 2.80
C ILE A 51 18.80 27.26 3.51
N PRO A 52 18.86 28.53 3.07
CA PRO A 52 19.63 29.56 3.79
C PRO A 52 19.18 29.73 5.25
N ILE A 53 17.88 29.81 5.49
CA ILE A 53 17.28 29.95 6.83
C ILE A 53 17.66 28.76 7.73
N TYR A 54 17.53 27.54 7.22
CA TYR A 54 17.94 26.34 7.95
C TYR A 54 19.43 26.41 8.33
N LEU A 55 20.30 26.85 7.42
CA LEU A 55 21.75 26.92 7.65
C LEU A 55 22.16 28.04 8.63
N GLU A 56 21.33 29.07 8.81
CA GLU A 56 21.56 30.09 9.86
C GLU A 56 21.49 29.48 11.26
N SER A 57 20.49 28.62 11.51
CA SER A 57 20.36 27.86 12.76
C SER A 57 21.32 26.66 12.85
N ASN A 58 21.80 26.18 11.70
CA ASN A 58 22.60 24.96 11.58
C ASN A 58 23.88 25.16 10.73
N PRO A 59 24.82 26.01 11.15
CA PRO A 59 25.97 26.42 10.33
C PRO A 59 26.92 25.27 9.97
N ASP A 60 26.98 24.23 10.81
CA ASP A 60 27.86 23.07 10.60
C ASP A 60 27.28 22.04 9.60
N LYS A 61 26.05 22.25 9.09
CA LYS A 61 25.39 21.29 8.19
C LYS A 61 25.73 21.58 6.74
N SER A 62 25.81 20.52 5.93
CA SER A 62 25.99 20.64 4.50
C SER A 62 24.72 21.14 3.80
N LYS A 63 24.87 21.76 2.61
CA LYS A 63 23.73 22.12 1.75
C LYS A 63 22.87 20.93 1.36
N ILE A 64 23.46 19.73 1.23
CA ILE A 64 22.72 18.49 0.93
C ILE A 64 21.81 18.13 2.11
N THR A 65 22.34 18.17 3.33
CA THR A 65 21.57 17.94 4.56
C THR A 65 20.44 18.94 4.69
N ALA A 66 20.71 20.23 4.46
CA ALA A 66 19.70 21.29 4.48
C ALA A 66 18.61 21.05 3.43
N GLY A 67 18.98 20.63 2.22
CA GLY A 67 18.01 20.32 1.16
C GLY A 67 17.11 19.13 1.49
N LEU A 68 17.64 18.09 2.14
CA LEU A 68 16.85 16.95 2.61
C LEU A 68 15.90 17.35 3.75
N ALA A 69 16.38 18.19 4.69
CA ALA A 69 15.57 18.74 5.78
C ALA A 69 14.40 19.57 5.23
N CYS A 70 14.69 20.55 4.38
CA CYS A 70 13.68 21.40 3.75
C CYS A 70 12.69 20.59 2.90
N GLY A 71 13.17 19.61 2.15
CA GLY A 71 12.32 18.71 1.38
C GLY A 71 11.37 17.91 2.28
N ALA A 72 11.84 17.47 3.46
CA ALA A 72 11.00 16.77 4.41
C ALA A 72 9.94 17.68 5.05
N ILE A 73 10.33 18.90 5.45
CA ILE A 73 9.40 19.93 5.95
C ILE A 73 8.30 20.20 4.92
N TRP A 74 8.67 20.44 3.67
CA TRP A 74 7.72 20.72 2.60
C TRP A 74 6.79 19.52 2.34
N THR A 75 7.33 18.31 2.34
CA THR A 75 6.52 17.10 2.08
C THR A 75 5.43 16.93 3.12
N VAL A 76 5.73 17.07 4.42
CA VAL A 76 4.69 17.00 5.47
C VAL A 76 3.77 18.22 5.42
N SER A 77 4.33 19.41 5.27
CA SER A 77 3.55 20.66 5.35
C SER A 77 2.58 20.82 4.17
N LYS A 78 2.97 20.42 2.96
CA LYS A 78 2.23 20.69 1.72
C LYS A 78 2.14 19.49 0.78
N GLY A 79 3.22 18.71 0.66
CA GLY A 79 3.33 17.65 -0.35
C GLY A 79 2.44 16.41 -0.14
N MET A 80 1.92 16.19 1.08
CA MET A 80 0.93 15.15 1.37
C MET A 80 -0.49 15.70 1.23
N ASP A 81 -1.35 14.95 0.52
CA ASP A 81 -2.76 15.28 0.35
C ASP A 81 -3.60 14.72 1.50
N GLN A 82 -4.80 15.27 1.70
CA GLN A 82 -5.77 14.66 2.62
C GLN A 82 -6.16 13.27 2.09
N GLY A 83 -6.23 12.29 2.98
CA GLY A 83 -6.46 10.88 2.63
C GLY A 83 -5.19 10.07 2.35
N ASP A 84 -4.02 10.71 2.26
CA ASP A 84 -2.75 10.01 2.20
C ASP A 84 -2.45 9.28 3.52
N ILE A 85 -1.74 8.16 3.43
CA ILE A 85 -1.44 7.29 4.56
C ILE A 85 0.00 7.44 5.01
N VAL A 86 0.18 7.56 6.32
CA VAL A 86 1.48 7.61 6.99
C VAL A 86 1.69 6.36 7.85
N LEU A 87 2.85 5.73 7.70
CA LEU A 87 3.34 4.64 8.54
C LEU A 87 4.42 5.22 9.45
N CYS A 88 4.12 5.35 10.74
CA CYS A 88 4.99 5.97 11.72
C CYS A 88 5.52 4.91 12.69
N PRO A 89 6.84 4.62 12.71
CA PRO A 89 7.38 3.66 13.66
C PRO A 89 7.26 4.18 15.09
N ASP A 90 6.95 3.29 16.02
CA ASP A 90 6.84 3.58 17.46
C ASP A 90 8.18 3.55 18.21
N GLY A 91 9.24 3.03 17.58
CA GLY A 91 10.55 2.83 18.18
C GLY A 91 10.75 1.45 18.83
N ALA A 92 9.70 0.65 18.94
CA ALA A 92 9.70 -0.74 19.43
C ALA A 92 9.63 -1.79 18.31
N GLY A 93 9.60 -1.34 17.05
CA GLY A 93 9.60 -2.22 15.88
C GLY A 93 8.22 -2.41 15.25
N GLN A 94 7.22 -1.64 15.69
CA GLN A 94 5.91 -1.59 15.07
C GLN A 94 5.68 -0.24 14.42
N TYR A 95 4.73 -0.19 13.48
CA TYR A 95 4.33 1.02 12.79
C TYR A 95 2.87 1.29 13.05
N ARG A 96 2.57 2.48 13.58
CA ARG A 96 1.20 2.98 13.66
C ARG A 96 0.82 3.60 12.33
N VAL A 97 -0.40 3.32 11.90
CA VAL A 97 -0.93 3.79 10.62
C VAL A 97 -1.91 4.95 10.85
N GLY A 98 -1.74 6.03 10.09
CA GLY A 98 -2.59 7.20 10.16
C GLY A 98 -2.94 7.74 8.78
N GLU A 99 -4.08 8.40 8.70
CA GLU A 99 -4.55 9.11 7.51
C GLU A 99 -4.44 10.62 7.74
N ILE A 100 -3.84 11.34 6.79
CA ILE A 100 -3.76 12.80 6.82
C ILE A 100 -5.18 13.38 6.73
N SER A 101 -5.63 14.08 7.77
CA SER A 101 -7.04 14.49 7.91
C SER A 101 -7.29 15.98 7.71
N GLY A 102 -6.24 16.77 7.48
CA GLY A 102 -6.37 18.22 7.38
C GLY A 102 -5.15 18.90 6.78
N VAL A 103 -5.16 20.23 6.85
CA VAL A 103 -4.12 21.10 6.26
C VAL A 103 -2.98 21.38 7.24
N TYR A 104 -1.95 22.08 6.76
CA TYR A 104 -0.84 22.56 7.57
C TYR A 104 -1.30 23.41 8.76
N ASN A 105 -0.65 23.23 9.90
CA ASN A 105 -0.73 24.13 11.04
C ASN A 105 0.65 24.29 11.67
N TYR A 106 0.94 25.50 12.17
CA TYR A 106 2.15 25.81 12.90
C TYR A 106 1.88 25.84 14.41
N ALA A 107 2.54 24.96 15.15
CA ALA A 107 2.49 24.90 16.62
C ALA A 107 3.73 25.58 17.21
N ASN A 108 3.65 26.89 17.42
CA ASN A 108 4.78 27.70 17.89
C ASN A 108 5.32 27.22 19.25
N GLY A 109 6.63 26.98 19.33
CA GLY A 109 7.32 26.56 20.56
C GLY A 109 7.12 25.09 20.97
N GLU A 110 6.41 24.31 20.15
CA GLU A 110 6.11 22.91 20.43
C GLU A 110 7.02 21.95 19.66
N ILE A 111 7.11 20.68 20.10
CA ILE A 111 7.84 19.63 19.36
C ILE A 111 7.23 19.44 17.96
N LEU A 112 8.08 19.23 16.95
CA LEU A 112 7.63 19.03 15.57
C LEU A 112 6.59 20.10 15.15
N PRO A 113 6.95 21.39 15.19
CA PRO A 113 6.02 22.51 15.10
C PRO A 113 5.32 22.63 13.73
N HIS A 114 5.88 22.06 12.65
CA HIS A 114 5.25 22.01 11.33
C HIS A 114 4.36 20.78 11.22
N ARG A 115 3.06 20.93 11.48
CA ARG A 115 2.15 19.81 11.71
C ARG A 115 1.09 19.63 10.62
N ARG A 116 0.62 18.40 10.52
CA ARG A 116 -0.64 18.02 9.89
C ARG A 116 -1.47 17.21 10.89
N PRO A 117 -2.79 17.46 11.00
CA PRO A 117 -3.65 16.58 11.78
C PRO A 117 -3.76 15.23 11.09
N VAL A 118 -3.83 14.16 11.89
CA VAL A 118 -3.88 12.78 11.44
C VAL A 118 -4.98 12.04 12.20
N ARG A 119 -5.80 11.30 11.45
CA ARG A 119 -6.68 10.29 12.02
C ARG A 119 -5.90 8.99 12.13
N TRP A 120 -5.48 8.66 13.34
CA TRP A 120 -4.84 7.37 13.61
C TRP A 120 -5.86 6.23 13.45
N LEU A 121 -5.48 5.20 12.71
CA LEU A 121 -6.28 4.00 12.53
C LEU A 121 -6.00 3.03 13.69
N ASP A 122 -6.95 2.16 14.00
CA ASP A 122 -6.75 1.05 14.94
C ASP A 122 -5.99 -0.09 14.26
N LEU A 123 -4.77 0.23 13.82
CA LEU A 123 -3.89 -0.68 13.09
C LEU A 123 -2.44 -0.45 13.48
N LEU A 124 -1.80 -1.53 13.90
CA LEU A 124 -0.37 -1.64 14.14
C LEU A 124 0.21 -2.69 13.19
N ILE A 125 1.24 -2.31 12.44
CA ILE A 125 1.96 -3.22 11.56
C ILE A 125 3.29 -3.56 12.21
N ASP A 126 3.49 -4.82 12.59
CA ASP A 126 4.81 -5.30 12.99
C ASP A 126 5.76 -5.20 11.80
N ARG A 127 6.96 -4.63 11.99
CA ARG A 127 7.97 -4.57 10.93
C ARG A 127 8.25 -5.94 10.31
N LYS A 128 8.22 -7.00 11.11
CA LYS A 128 8.42 -8.38 10.66
C LYS A 128 7.30 -8.89 9.75
N ALA A 129 6.12 -8.28 9.85
CA ALA A 129 5.00 -8.60 8.97
C ALA A 129 5.18 -7.97 7.57
N MET A 130 5.97 -6.91 7.44
CA MET A 130 6.23 -6.32 6.13
C MET A 130 7.12 -7.24 5.28
N SER A 131 6.94 -7.22 3.97
CA SER A 131 7.85 -7.83 3.01
C SER A 131 9.25 -7.24 3.18
N GLU A 132 10.29 -8.00 2.85
CA GLU A 132 11.68 -7.54 2.94
C GLU A 132 11.88 -6.21 2.15
N LYS A 133 11.23 -6.08 1.00
CA LYS A 133 11.31 -4.87 0.17
C LYS A 133 10.67 -3.66 0.85
N LEU A 134 9.52 -3.83 1.49
CA LEU A 134 8.87 -2.77 2.25
C LEU A 134 9.68 -2.45 3.52
N GLN A 135 10.18 -3.45 4.24
CA GLN A 135 11.09 -3.26 5.39
C GLN A 135 12.31 -2.42 5.03
N ASN A 136 12.97 -2.71 3.90
CA ASN A 136 14.13 -1.97 3.42
C ASN A 136 13.77 -0.51 3.08
N SER A 137 12.62 -0.29 2.43
CA SER A 137 12.14 1.06 2.09
C SER A 137 11.76 1.88 3.33
N CYS A 138 11.08 1.25 4.30
CA CYS A 138 10.73 1.85 5.58
C CYS A 138 11.95 2.03 6.51
N GLY A 139 13.06 1.33 6.25
CA GLY A 139 14.32 1.40 6.99
C GLY A 139 15.30 2.46 6.47
N SER A 140 14.93 3.25 5.45
CA SER A 140 15.84 4.25 4.90
C SER A 140 16.21 5.34 5.93
N ILE A 141 17.34 6.01 5.74
CA ILE A 141 17.88 6.94 6.75
C ILE A 141 17.04 8.22 6.88
N GLY A 142 16.33 8.63 5.82
CA GLY A 142 15.59 9.89 5.80
C GLY A 142 14.39 9.92 6.75
N THR A 143 13.99 11.12 7.17
CA THR A 143 12.78 11.34 7.99
C THR A 143 11.51 10.88 7.28
N ILE A 144 11.46 11.04 5.95
CA ILE A 144 10.32 10.65 5.12
C ILE A 144 10.79 9.74 4.00
N SER A 145 9.97 8.77 3.63
CA SER A 145 10.14 7.98 2.42
C SER A 145 8.79 7.75 1.76
N ASN A 146 8.67 8.06 0.47
CA ASN A 146 7.50 7.63 -0.29
C ASN A 146 7.60 6.11 -0.52
N VAL A 147 6.62 5.38 -0.01
CA VAL A 147 6.51 3.92 -0.11
C VAL A 147 5.28 3.52 -0.93
N SER A 148 4.73 4.43 -1.73
CA SER A 148 3.54 4.20 -2.57
C SER A 148 3.76 3.10 -3.62
N LYS A 149 5.01 2.79 -3.97
CA LYS A 149 5.36 1.61 -4.78
C LYS A 149 4.86 0.28 -4.16
N TYR A 150 4.64 0.27 -2.85
CA TYR A 150 4.16 -0.88 -2.08
C TYR A 150 2.69 -0.71 -1.66
N SER A 151 1.93 0.18 -2.32
CA SER A 151 0.53 0.47 -2.01
C SER A 151 -0.32 -0.80 -1.88
N ALA A 152 -0.18 -1.76 -2.79
CA ALA A 152 -0.94 -3.01 -2.73
C ALA A 152 -0.70 -3.83 -1.45
N GLU A 153 0.53 -3.84 -0.93
CA GLU A 153 0.84 -4.52 0.34
C GLU A 153 0.27 -3.75 1.54
N ILE A 154 0.40 -2.41 1.52
CA ILE A 154 -0.07 -1.56 2.61
C ILE A 154 -1.61 -1.56 2.68
N GLU A 155 -2.28 -1.55 1.53
CA GLU A 155 -3.74 -1.67 1.42
C GLU A 155 -4.26 -2.98 2.03
N ARG A 156 -3.50 -4.08 1.94
CA ARG A 156 -3.87 -5.35 2.59
C ARG A 156 -3.84 -5.25 4.10
N PHE A 157 -2.81 -4.62 4.67
CA PHE A 157 -2.81 -4.33 6.11
C PHE A 157 -4.00 -3.47 6.52
N LEU A 158 -4.34 -2.46 5.71
CA LEU A 158 -5.51 -1.59 5.95
C LEU A 158 -6.84 -2.36 5.88
N GLN A 159 -6.91 -3.44 5.11
CA GLN A 159 -8.07 -4.34 5.04
C GLN A 159 -8.08 -5.43 6.12
N GLY A 160 -7.04 -5.50 6.98
CA GLY A 160 -6.91 -6.52 8.01
C GLY A 160 -6.38 -7.88 7.52
N VAL A 161 -5.75 -7.92 6.34
CA VAL A 161 -5.21 -9.14 5.73
C VAL A 161 -3.71 -9.25 6.06
N THR A 162 -3.33 -10.15 6.97
CA THR A 162 -1.94 -10.35 7.46
C THR A 162 -1.21 -11.49 6.75
N VAL A 163 0.12 -11.36 6.67
CA VAL A 163 1.18 -12.21 6.05
C VAL A 163 0.96 -13.72 5.95
N GLU A 164 0.23 -14.34 6.88
CA GLU A 164 -0.17 -15.76 6.75
C GLU A 164 -1.00 -16.01 5.49
N THR A 165 -1.60 -14.97 4.89
CA THR A 165 -2.27 -14.99 3.58
C THR A 165 -1.36 -14.64 2.38
N ILE A 166 -0.03 -14.57 2.55
CA ILE A 166 0.90 -14.24 1.44
C ILE A 166 1.01 -15.39 0.44
N GLU A 167 0.86 -16.65 0.89
CA GLU A 167 0.68 -17.75 -0.05
C GLU A 167 -0.52 -17.48 -0.96
N ASP A 168 -1.67 -17.08 -0.40
CA ASP A 168 -2.90 -16.79 -1.15
C ASP A 168 -2.79 -15.61 -2.12
N SER A 169 -2.10 -14.53 -1.78
CA SER A 169 -2.07 -13.36 -2.68
C SER A 169 -1.16 -13.53 -3.91
N SER A 170 -0.09 -14.32 -3.76
CA SER A 170 0.76 -14.73 -4.88
C SER A 170 0.16 -15.93 -5.62
N SER A 171 -0.62 -16.77 -4.92
CA SER A 171 -1.43 -17.82 -5.52
C SER A 171 -2.51 -17.21 -6.40
N PHE A 172 -3.29 -16.26 -5.88
CA PHE A 172 -4.37 -15.58 -6.59
C PHE A 172 -3.89 -14.88 -7.87
N SER A 173 -2.77 -14.15 -7.80
CA SER A 173 -2.20 -13.54 -9.01
C SER A 173 -1.70 -14.58 -10.01
N LEU A 174 -1.24 -15.75 -9.56
CA LEU A 174 -0.73 -16.81 -10.45
C LEU A 174 -1.87 -17.67 -11.01
N GLU A 175 -2.89 -17.98 -10.20
CA GLU A 175 -4.11 -18.69 -10.58
C GLU A 175 -4.88 -17.89 -11.62
N LYS A 176 -5.05 -16.58 -11.39
CA LYS A 176 -5.64 -15.68 -12.39
C LYS A 176 -4.82 -15.62 -13.69
N HIS A 177 -3.49 -15.57 -13.59
CA HIS A 177 -2.65 -15.60 -14.80
C HIS A 177 -2.69 -16.96 -15.51
N LEU A 178 -2.79 -18.05 -14.77
CA LEU A 178 -2.93 -19.41 -15.32
C LEU A 178 -4.29 -19.56 -16.02
N GLU A 179 -5.36 -19.09 -15.40
CA GLU A 179 -6.70 -19.03 -15.98
C GLU A 179 -6.70 -18.24 -17.29
N ASP A 180 -6.24 -16.98 -17.25
CA ASP A 180 -6.16 -16.12 -18.43
C ASP A 180 -5.32 -16.77 -19.55
N PHE A 181 -4.24 -17.45 -19.18
CA PHE A 181 -3.40 -18.17 -20.14
C PHE A 181 -4.14 -19.36 -20.76
N LEU A 182 -4.84 -20.16 -19.97
CA LEU A 182 -5.59 -21.32 -20.45
C LEU A 182 -6.76 -20.90 -21.35
N VAL A 183 -7.55 -19.90 -20.97
CA VAL A 183 -8.67 -19.39 -21.76
C VAL A 183 -8.18 -18.84 -23.11
N ARG A 184 -7.12 -18.02 -23.11
CA ARG A 184 -6.55 -17.48 -24.36
C ARG A 184 -5.98 -18.54 -25.30
N ASN A 185 -5.52 -19.66 -24.75
CA ASN A 185 -4.90 -20.75 -25.50
C ASN A 185 -5.78 -22.01 -25.53
N TRP A 186 -7.09 -21.89 -25.28
CA TRP A 186 -7.97 -23.03 -25.03
C TRP A 186 -7.91 -24.10 -26.12
N ASN A 187 -7.99 -23.67 -27.38
CA ASN A 187 -7.95 -24.55 -28.56
C ASN A 187 -6.61 -25.31 -28.72
N SER A 188 -5.56 -24.87 -28.02
CA SER A 188 -4.24 -25.52 -28.00
C SER A 188 -4.07 -26.48 -26.82
N THR A 189 -5.04 -26.56 -25.91
CA THR A 189 -5.04 -27.49 -24.77
C THR A 189 -5.60 -28.85 -25.17
N GLU A 190 -5.25 -29.92 -24.43
CA GLU A 190 -5.87 -31.24 -24.62
C GLU A 190 -7.38 -31.20 -24.36
N LEU A 191 -7.83 -30.43 -23.37
CA LEU A 191 -9.27 -30.26 -23.07
C LEU A 191 -10.02 -29.54 -24.19
N GLY A 192 -9.41 -28.53 -24.84
CA GLY A 192 -10.01 -27.81 -25.96
C GLY A 192 -10.23 -28.65 -27.22
N LYS A 193 -9.64 -29.86 -27.29
CA LYS A 193 -9.95 -30.83 -28.35
C LYS A 193 -11.36 -31.40 -28.21
N GLU A 194 -11.86 -31.56 -26.99
CA GLU A 194 -13.14 -32.22 -26.69
C GLU A 194 -14.22 -31.25 -26.17
N TYR A 195 -13.81 -30.15 -25.55
CA TYR A 195 -14.68 -29.18 -24.89
C TYR A 195 -14.54 -27.77 -25.48
N ILE A 196 -15.62 -27.00 -25.44
CA ILE A 196 -15.65 -25.56 -25.72
C ILE A 196 -15.94 -24.82 -24.42
N ILE A 197 -15.35 -23.64 -24.21
CA ILE A 197 -15.71 -22.78 -23.08
C ILE A 197 -17.19 -22.45 -23.20
N TYR A 198 -17.91 -22.48 -22.08
CA TYR A 198 -19.35 -22.27 -22.06
C TYR A 198 -19.71 -20.87 -22.55
N GLU A 199 -20.79 -20.78 -23.31
CA GLU A 199 -21.29 -19.53 -23.90
C GLU A 199 -22.75 -19.32 -23.50
N GLU A 200 -23.09 -18.11 -23.07
CA GLU A 200 -24.47 -17.67 -22.88
C GLU A 200 -24.83 -16.70 -24.01
N ASP A 201 -25.95 -16.94 -24.69
CA ASP A 201 -26.40 -16.14 -25.84
C ASP A 201 -25.36 -15.98 -26.97
N GLY A 202 -24.42 -16.94 -27.08
CA GLY A 202 -23.35 -16.93 -28.08
C GLY A 202 -22.12 -16.10 -27.69
N GLU A 203 -22.07 -15.57 -26.47
CA GLU A 203 -20.91 -14.86 -25.92
C GLU A 203 -20.15 -15.76 -24.92
N PRO A 204 -18.80 -15.83 -24.97
CA PRO A 204 -18.00 -16.61 -24.02
C PRO A 204 -18.18 -16.10 -22.58
N SER A 205 -18.92 -16.85 -21.77
CA SER A 205 -19.24 -16.53 -20.38
C SER A 205 -18.66 -17.53 -19.38
N GLY A 206 -18.06 -18.61 -19.87
CA GLY A 206 -17.56 -19.70 -19.04
C GLY A 206 -16.32 -19.37 -18.18
N GLN A 207 -15.64 -18.24 -18.40
CA GLN A 207 -14.55 -17.80 -17.51
C GLN A 207 -15.14 -17.08 -16.29
N GLN A 208 -14.75 -17.50 -15.08
CA GLN A 208 -15.30 -16.97 -13.82
C GLN A 208 -16.84 -17.03 -13.78
N TYR A 209 -17.39 -18.17 -14.20
CA TYR A 209 -18.84 -18.37 -14.35
C TYR A 209 -19.53 -18.31 -12.98
N ALA A 210 -20.43 -17.33 -12.81
CA ALA A 210 -21.06 -17.07 -11.52
C ALA A 210 -22.06 -18.17 -11.13
N THR A 211 -21.99 -18.62 -9.87
CA THR A 211 -22.98 -19.52 -9.26
C THR A 211 -23.36 -19.06 -7.85
N ASP A 212 -24.38 -19.67 -7.26
CA ASP A 212 -24.84 -19.37 -5.89
C ASP A 212 -23.80 -19.70 -4.80
N THR A 213 -22.84 -20.58 -5.10
CA THR A 213 -21.81 -21.04 -4.14
C THR A 213 -20.43 -20.44 -4.39
N GLY A 214 -20.29 -19.58 -5.41
CA GLY A 214 -19.04 -18.94 -5.82
C GLY A 214 -18.81 -19.04 -7.34
N PRO A 215 -17.87 -18.27 -7.91
CA PRO A 215 -17.55 -18.38 -9.33
C PRO A 215 -16.77 -19.68 -9.62
N ILE A 216 -17.10 -20.34 -10.72
CA ILE A 216 -16.30 -21.42 -11.31
C ILE A 216 -15.20 -20.79 -12.16
N ASP A 217 -13.93 -21.14 -11.96
CA ASP A 217 -12.81 -20.53 -12.71
C ASP A 217 -12.98 -20.70 -14.23
N ILE A 218 -13.22 -21.93 -14.71
CA ILE A 218 -13.58 -22.20 -16.11
C ILE A 218 -14.71 -23.24 -16.18
N LEU A 219 -15.86 -22.84 -16.71
CA LEU A 219 -16.94 -23.71 -17.14
C LEU A 219 -16.84 -23.96 -18.64
N ALA A 220 -16.88 -25.24 -19.01
CA ALA A 220 -16.85 -25.69 -20.39
C ALA A 220 -17.94 -26.74 -20.65
N ILE A 221 -18.25 -26.98 -21.92
CA ILE A 221 -19.24 -27.98 -22.35
C ILE A 221 -18.63 -28.84 -23.47
N SER A 222 -18.92 -30.13 -23.47
CA SER A 222 -18.45 -31.05 -24.50
C SER A 222 -18.98 -30.61 -25.88
N LYS A 223 -18.22 -30.88 -26.94
CA LYS A 223 -18.62 -30.49 -28.31
C LYS A 223 -19.94 -31.13 -28.77
N ASP A 224 -20.31 -32.28 -28.19
CA ASP A 224 -21.60 -32.92 -28.41
C ASP A 224 -22.73 -32.41 -27.50
N LYS A 225 -22.43 -31.42 -26.65
CA LYS A 225 -23.32 -30.72 -25.70
C LYS A 225 -23.97 -31.62 -24.63
N LYS A 226 -23.36 -32.76 -24.31
CA LYS A 226 -23.90 -33.71 -23.32
C LYS A 226 -23.29 -33.61 -21.93
N THR A 227 -22.10 -33.02 -21.82
CA THR A 227 -21.32 -33.03 -20.57
C THR A 227 -20.83 -31.63 -20.27
N LEU A 228 -21.14 -31.13 -19.06
CA LEU A 228 -20.49 -29.94 -18.51
C LEU A 228 -19.17 -30.34 -17.85
N LEU A 229 -18.17 -29.49 -18.00
CA LEU A 229 -16.85 -29.62 -17.42
C LEU A 229 -16.58 -28.41 -16.54
N VAL A 230 -16.40 -28.66 -15.25
CA VAL A 230 -16.04 -27.67 -14.24
C VAL A 230 -14.55 -27.78 -13.97
N ILE A 231 -13.82 -26.68 -14.08
CA ILE A 231 -12.39 -26.60 -13.83
C ILE A 231 -12.15 -25.57 -12.73
N GLU A 232 -11.54 -26.03 -11.64
CA GLU A 232 -11.04 -25.20 -10.55
C GLU A 232 -9.51 -25.25 -10.59
N LEU A 233 -8.86 -24.09 -10.61
CA LEU A 233 -7.41 -23.96 -10.74
C LEU A 233 -6.77 -23.75 -9.37
N LYS A 234 -5.63 -24.40 -9.15
CA LYS A 234 -4.76 -24.14 -7.99
C LYS A 234 -3.30 -24.15 -8.42
N LYS A 235 -2.49 -23.31 -7.78
CA LYS A 235 -1.03 -23.27 -7.97
C LYS A 235 -0.30 -24.52 -7.44
N GLY A 236 -0.88 -25.24 -6.48
CA GLY A 236 -0.25 -26.35 -5.74
C GLY A 236 -0.94 -27.71 -5.93
N LYS A 237 -0.55 -28.70 -5.11
CA LYS A 237 -1.29 -29.98 -5.04
C LYS A 237 -2.73 -29.70 -4.61
N ALA A 238 -3.70 -30.29 -5.30
CA ALA A 238 -5.09 -30.24 -4.87
C ALA A 238 -5.22 -30.80 -3.45
N SER A 239 -5.81 -30.01 -2.54
CA SER A 239 -6.16 -30.40 -1.19
C SER A 239 -7.64 -30.78 -1.10
N ASP A 240 -8.07 -31.32 0.05
CA ASP A 240 -9.47 -31.67 0.31
C ASP A 240 -10.41 -30.45 0.17
N ASP A 241 -9.90 -29.23 0.38
CA ASP A 241 -10.67 -27.99 0.21
C ASP A 241 -11.08 -27.76 -1.25
N VAL A 242 -10.22 -28.11 -2.21
CA VAL A 242 -10.50 -28.00 -3.66
C VAL A 242 -11.59 -28.99 -4.06
N VAL A 243 -11.53 -30.20 -3.52
CA VAL A 243 -12.55 -31.23 -3.74
C VAL A 243 -13.88 -30.77 -3.14
N GLY A 244 -13.87 -30.19 -1.94
CA GLY A 244 -15.04 -29.60 -1.30
C GLY A 244 -15.65 -28.45 -2.10
N GLN A 245 -14.83 -27.64 -2.76
CA GLN A 245 -15.28 -26.54 -3.62
C GLN A 245 -15.92 -27.07 -4.91
N ILE A 246 -15.29 -28.02 -5.61
CA ILE A 246 -15.88 -28.65 -6.80
C ILE A 246 -17.20 -29.35 -6.48
N LEU A 247 -17.29 -30.03 -5.34
CA LEU A 247 -18.53 -30.69 -4.88
C LEU A 247 -19.68 -29.71 -4.62
N ARG A 248 -19.42 -28.42 -4.41
CA ARG A 248 -20.47 -27.39 -4.26
C ARG A 248 -20.99 -26.86 -5.59
N TYR A 249 -20.29 -27.13 -6.68
CA TYR A 249 -20.70 -26.74 -8.02
C TYR A 249 -21.50 -27.83 -8.75
N MET A 250 -21.38 -29.10 -8.32
CA MET A 250 -22.12 -30.24 -8.87
C MET A 250 -23.41 -30.51 -8.11
#